data_AF-Q1NC02-F1
#
_entry.id   AF-Q1NC02-F1
#
_cell.length_a   1.000
_cell.length_b   1.000
_cell.length_c   1.000
_cell.angle_alpha   90.00
_cell.angle_beta   90.00
_cell.angle_gamma   90.00
#
_symmetry.space_group_name_H-M   'P 1'
#
loop_
_entity.id
_entity.type
_entity.pdbx_description
1 polymer ?
#
loop_
_entity_poly.entity_id
_entity_poly.type
_entity_poly.pdbx_seq_one_letter_code
_entity_poly.pdbx_strand_id
1 'polypeptide(L)'
;MLIEGTAERLLLPAMIRKTDAAAQGEPQLSSQYLTVMEVGGAYAHRFFGLLAFLELRTLIITDIDSVAPGAKNKRVAVRVAEGTFTSNACIKSWYEPDVSPAQLLDKSTEEKTDGGRRLAYQIPEQDGGPCARSFEDAFILANPELFDLGEGDQATLAYEHAAEQKKSSFALEHAIVNTEWRTPRYIGEGLRWLAQGNPAPTLGPDAIAAELVAEVIDAADGAQVDG
;
A
#
# COMPACT_ATOMS: atom_id res chain seq x y z
N MET A 1 8.87 -1.66 4.62
CA MET A 1 7.64 -2.11 3.95
C MET A 1 7.08 -3.30 4.70
N LEU A 2 5.78 -3.26 4.99
CA LEU A 2 5.03 -4.40 5.53
C LEU A 2 4.18 -4.97 4.40
N ILE A 3 4.23 -6.29 4.21
CA ILE A 3 3.47 -6.99 3.18
C ILE A 3 2.71 -8.15 3.80
N GLU A 4 1.51 -8.40 3.29
CA GLU A 4 0.59 -9.38 3.87
C GLU A 4 1.02 -10.83 3.61
N GLY A 5 1.36 -11.16 2.36
CA GLY A 5 1.62 -12.53 1.94
C GLY A 5 3.00 -12.81 1.32
N THR A 6 3.24 -14.12 1.15
CA THR A 6 4.44 -14.66 0.51
C THR A 6 4.50 -14.32 -0.98
N ALA A 7 3.36 -14.22 -1.67
CA ALA A 7 3.33 -13.98 -3.11
C ALA A 7 3.90 -12.59 -3.44
N GLU A 8 3.42 -11.59 -2.71
CA GLU A 8 3.93 -10.23 -2.76
C GLU A 8 5.42 -10.22 -2.44
N ARG A 9 5.88 -10.95 -1.41
CA ARG A 9 7.30 -10.98 -1.04
C ARG A 9 8.19 -11.46 -2.18
N LEU A 10 7.78 -12.51 -2.87
CA LEU A 10 8.55 -13.11 -3.95
C LEU A 10 8.59 -12.21 -5.19
N LEU A 11 7.50 -11.50 -5.48
CA LEU A 11 7.39 -10.64 -6.67
C LEU A 11 7.87 -9.20 -6.44
N LEU A 12 7.92 -8.74 -5.19
CA LEU A 12 8.27 -7.36 -4.84
C LEU A 12 9.61 -6.89 -5.39
N PRO A 13 10.71 -7.69 -5.38
CA PRO A 13 11.96 -7.26 -6.00
C PRO A 13 11.82 -6.95 -7.50
N ALA A 14 11.00 -7.70 -8.22
CA ALA A 14 10.71 -7.44 -9.63
C ALA A 14 9.82 -6.20 -9.80
N MET A 15 8.80 -6.03 -8.94
CA MET A 15 7.94 -4.84 -8.93
C MET A 15 8.75 -3.56 -8.71
N ILE A 16 9.68 -3.56 -7.76
CA ILE A 16 10.58 -2.43 -7.50
C ILE A 16 11.38 -2.08 -8.75
N ARG A 17 12.07 -3.05 -9.36
CA ARG A 17 12.89 -2.81 -10.57
C ARG A 17 12.07 -2.25 -11.72
N LYS A 18 10.87 -2.79 -11.96
CA LYS A 18 9.96 -2.34 -13.02
C LYS A 18 9.49 -0.90 -12.78
N THR A 19 9.10 -0.60 -11.54
CA THR A 19 8.62 0.75 -11.17
C THR A 19 9.74 1.79 -11.23
N ASP A 20 10.95 1.41 -10.82
CA ASP A 20 12.17 2.23 -10.96
C ASP A 20 12.52 2.50 -12.42
N ALA A 21 12.53 1.45 -13.25
CA ALA A 21 12.80 1.59 -14.68
C ALA A 21 11.78 2.49 -15.41
N ALA A 22 10.52 2.49 -14.97
CA ALA A 22 9.47 3.35 -15.52
C ALA A 22 9.59 4.83 -15.08
N ALA A 23 10.30 5.11 -13.98
CA ALA A 23 10.42 6.44 -13.37
C ALA A 23 11.85 7.00 -13.51
N GLN A 24 12.40 7.00 -14.73
CA GLN A 24 13.76 7.49 -14.97
C GLN A 24 13.89 8.97 -14.62
N GLY A 25 14.90 9.32 -13.83
CA GLY A 25 15.12 10.68 -13.35
C GLY A 25 14.41 11.04 -12.05
N GLU A 26 13.53 10.16 -11.55
CA GLU A 26 12.95 10.27 -10.21
C GLU A 26 13.80 9.52 -9.16
N PRO A 27 13.57 9.75 -7.85
CA PRO A 27 14.17 8.95 -6.80
C PRO A 27 13.93 7.45 -7.01
N GLN A 28 15.02 6.68 -7.06
CA GLN A 28 14.95 5.24 -7.26
C GLN A 28 14.82 4.54 -5.90
N LEU A 29 13.92 3.57 -5.81
CA LEU A 29 13.66 2.84 -4.58
C LEU A 29 14.76 1.79 -4.34
N SER A 30 15.27 1.18 -5.41
CA SER A 30 16.36 0.19 -5.38
C SER A 30 17.68 0.71 -4.81
N SER A 31 17.91 2.03 -4.80
CA SER A 31 19.09 2.66 -4.19
C SER A 31 18.90 3.06 -2.73
N GLN A 32 17.75 2.79 -2.12
CA GLN A 32 17.42 3.18 -0.74
C GLN A 32 17.53 2.00 0.22
N TYR A 33 17.80 2.29 1.50
CA TYR A 33 17.83 1.28 2.55
C TYR A 33 16.40 0.85 2.91
N LEU A 34 15.99 -0.30 2.38
CA LEU A 34 14.64 -0.84 2.58
C LEU A 34 14.67 -2.16 3.33
N THR A 35 13.83 -2.23 4.36
CA THR A 35 13.47 -3.49 5.01
C THR A 35 12.09 -3.93 4.55
N VAL A 36 11.97 -5.19 4.15
CA VAL A 36 10.69 -5.83 3.81
C VAL A 36 10.38 -6.87 4.88
N MET A 37 9.19 -6.77 5.46
CA MET A 37 8.70 -7.71 6.47
C MET A 37 7.35 -8.29 6.02
N GLU A 38 7.32 -9.60 5.84
CA GLU A 38 6.07 -10.35 5.67
C GLU A 38 5.42 -10.53 7.03
N VAL A 39 4.21 -9.99 7.21
CA VAL A 39 3.48 -10.03 8.50
C VAL A 39 2.57 -11.26 8.65
N GLY A 40 2.48 -12.11 7.62
CA GLY A 40 1.77 -13.39 7.69
C GLY A 40 0.26 -13.21 7.88
N GLY A 41 -0.37 -12.43 7.00
CA GLY A 41 -1.78 -12.04 7.06
C GLY A 41 -1.99 -10.55 7.40
N ALA A 42 -3.25 -10.16 7.59
CA ALA A 42 -3.70 -8.79 7.87
C ALA A 42 -3.33 -8.23 9.27
N TYR A 43 -2.12 -8.53 9.78
CA TYR A 43 -1.65 -8.17 11.12
C TYR A 43 -0.75 -6.93 11.18
N ALA A 44 -0.56 -6.22 10.07
CA ALA A 44 0.27 -5.00 10.03
C ALA A 44 -0.17 -3.94 11.05
N HIS A 45 -1.46 -3.87 11.41
CA HIS A 45 -1.98 -2.97 12.46
C HIS A 45 -1.27 -3.11 13.80
N ARG A 46 -0.75 -4.30 14.13
CA ARG A 46 -0.01 -4.55 15.38
C ARG A 46 1.27 -3.73 15.48
N PHE A 47 1.83 -3.31 14.34
CA PHE A 47 3.04 -2.52 14.27
C PHE A 47 2.76 -1.01 14.21
N PHE A 48 1.51 -0.56 14.03
CA PHE A 48 1.21 0.86 13.83
C PHE A 48 1.73 1.75 14.97
N GLY A 49 1.59 1.30 16.22
CA GLY A 49 2.10 2.02 17.38
C GLY A 49 3.63 2.13 17.39
N LEU A 50 4.33 1.05 17.05
CA LEU A 50 5.80 1.05 16.95
C LEU A 50 6.29 1.93 15.78
N LEU A 51 5.64 1.82 14.62
CA LEU A 51 5.98 2.60 13.44
C LEU A 51 5.77 4.10 13.68
N ALA A 52 4.69 4.47 14.37
CA ALA A 52 4.44 5.85 14.77
C ALA A 52 5.46 6.33 15.81
N PHE A 53 5.76 5.52 16.83
CA PHE A 53 6.74 5.87 17.87
C PHE A 53 8.14 6.12 17.31
N LEU A 54 8.56 5.34 16.31
CA LEU A 54 9.85 5.48 15.65
C LEU A 54 9.82 6.44 14.45
N GLU A 55 8.66 7.03 14.14
CA GLU A 55 8.44 7.91 12.99
C GLU A 55 8.95 7.32 11.66
N LEU A 56 8.77 6.01 11.48
CA LEU A 56 9.31 5.30 10.32
C LEU A 56 8.45 5.49 9.08
N ARG A 57 9.07 5.99 8.02
CA ARG A 57 8.47 6.01 6.67
C ARG A 57 8.15 4.59 6.23
N THR A 58 6.87 4.24 6.16
CA THR A 58 6.45 2.85 5.96
C THR A 58 5.32 2.72 4.95
N LEU A 59 5.56 1.94 3.89
CA LEU A 59 4.50 1.44 3.02
C LEU A 59 3.97 0.11 3.58
N ILE A 60 2.64 0.01 3.70
CA ILE A 60 1.91 -1.19 4.10
C ILE A 60 1.09 -1.65 2.88
N ILE A 61 1.35 -2.85 2.38
CA ILE A 61 0.64 -3.46 1.26
C ILE A 61 -0.24 -4.59 1.80
N THR A 62 -1.54 -4.53 1.55
CA THR A 62 -2.51 -5.50 2.09
C THR A 62 -3.70 -5.69 1.15
N ASP A 63 -4.40 -6.81 1.26
CA ASP A 63 -5.57 -7.14 0.46
C ASP A 63 -6.85 -6.46 0.99
N ILE A 64 -7.78 -6.12 0.11
CA ILE A 64 -9.12 -5.65 0.51
C ILE A 64 -9.88 -6.74 1.25
N ASP A 65 -9.78 -8.00 0.80
CA ASP A 65 -10.48 -9.12 1.42
C ASP A 65 -11.99 -8.86 1.60
N SER A 66 -12.66 -8.46 0.52
CA SER A 66 -14.10 -8.21 0.51
C SER A 66 -14.89 -9.47 0.85
N VAL A 67 -15.91 -9.28 1.69
CA VAL A 67 -16.82 -10.32 2.17
C VAL A 67 -18.26 -9.80 2.25
N ALA A 68 -19.22 -10.72 2.11
CA ALA A 68 -20.65 -10.45 2.27
C ALA A 68 -21.30 -11.45 3.26
N PRO A 69 -22.50 -11.17 3.80
CA PRO A 69 -23.25 -12.12 4.60
C PRO A 69 -23.63 -13.35 3.77
N GLY A 70 -23.16 -14.53 4.18
CA GLY A 70 -23.54 -15.82 3.62
C GLY A 70 -24.54 -16.55 4.51
N ALA A 71 -24.75 -17.83 4.21
CA ALA A 71 -25.63 -18.69 5.00
C ALA A 71 -25.16 -18.80 6.46
N LYS A 72 -26.13 -18.88 7.40
CA LYS A 72 -25.88 -19.06 8.84
C LYS A 72 -24.99 -17.97 9.47
N ASN A 73 -25.11 -16.73 9.01
CA ASN A 73 -24.37 -15.57 9.52
C ASN A 73 -22.83 -15.69 9.38
N LYS A 74 -22.36 -16.57 8.48
CA LYS A 74 -20.94 -16.67 8.13
C LYS A 74 -20.63 -15.67 7.02
N ARG A 75 -19.52 -14.96 7.14
CA ARG A 75 -18.99 -14.12 6.07
C ARG A 75 -18.39 -15.00 4.98
N VAL A 76 -18.72 -14.72 3.72
CA VAL A 76 -18.19 -15.41 2.54
C VAL A 76 -17.36 -14.45 1.72
N ALA A 77 -16.26 -14.94 1.14
CA ALA A 77 -15.44 -14.17 0.21
C ALA A 77 -16.25 -13.89 -1.06
N VAL A 78 -16.26 -12.63 -1.47
CA VAL A 78 -16.95 -12.15 -2.68
C VAL A 78 -16.10 -11.10 -3.35
N ARG A 79 -16.42 -10.77 -4.60
CA ARG A 79 -15.77 -9.70 -5.35
C ARG A 79 -15.97 -8.35 -4.66
N VAL A 80 -15.09 -7.39 -4.94
CA VAL A 80 -15.17 -6.04 -4.33
C VAL A 80 -16.52 -5.38 -4.60
N ALA A 81 -17.04 -5.51 -5.83
CA ALA A 81 -18.34 -4.96 -6.23
C ALA A 81 -19.54 -5.55 -5.46
N GLU A 82 -19.41 -6.75 -4.90
CA GLU A 82 -20.46 -7.45 -4.14
C GLU A 82 -20.20 -7.40 -2.62
N GLY A 83 -19.04 -6.90 -2.22
CA GLY A 83 -18.59 -6.90 -0.84
C GLY A 83 -19.29 -5.83 -0.02
N THR A 84 -19.80 -6.22 1.15
CA THR A 84 -20.40 -5.27 2.10
C THR A 84 -19.43 -4.93 3.23
N PHE A 85 -18.44 -5.78 3.50
CA PHE A 85 -17.42 -5.57 4.52
C PHE A 85 -16.05 -6.00 3.98
N THR A 86 -14.98 -5.49 4.58
CA THR A 86 -13.66 -6.14 4.52
C THR A 86 -13.49 -7.12 5.69
N SER A 87 -12.83 -8.27 5.50
CA SER A 87 -12.34 -9.08 6.63
C SER A 87 -10.98 -8.63 7.17
N ASN A 88 -10.26 -7.78 6.44
CA ASN A 88 -8.90 -7.34 6.74
C ASN A 88 -8.85 -6.47 8.00
N ALA A 89 -8.13 -6.93 9.02
CA ALA A 89 -7.98 -6.20 10.29
C ALA A 89 -7.08 -4.97 10.16
N CYS A 90 -6.09 -4.97 9.26
CA CYS A 90 -5.24 -3.83 8.98
C CYS A 90 -6.05 -2.64 8.46
N ILE A 91 -6.91 -2.88 7.45
CA ILE A 91 -7.77 -1.85 6.87
C ILE A 91 -8.73 -1.28 7.92
N LYS A 92 -9.35 -2.14 8.73
CA LYS A 92 -10.27 -1.72 9.81
C LYS A 92 -9.61 -0.86 10.88
N SER A 93 -8.37 -1.20 11.24
CA SER A 93 -7.61 -0.41 12.22
C SER A 93 -7.09 0.91 11.66
N TRP A 94 -6.91 1.00 10.33
CA TRP A 94 -6.51 2.24 9.66
C TRP A 94 -7.70 3.20 9.49
N TYR A 95 -8.87 2.67 9.15
CA TYR A 95 -10.10 3.44 9.01
C TYR A 95 -11.06 3.14 10.17
N GLU A 96 -12.22 2.57 9.86
CA GLU A 96 -13.26 2.20 10.82
C GLU A 96 -13.59 0.70 10.71
N PRO A 97 -14.07 0.05 11.80
CA PRO A 97 -14.32 -1.39 11.82
C PRO A 97 -15.32 -1.90 10.78
N ASP A 98 -16.22 -1.04 10.33
CA ASP A 98 -17.33 -1.30 9.40
C ASP A 98 -17.12 -0.72 8.01
N VAL A 99 -15.90 -0.25 7.68
CA VAL A 99 -15.56 0.27 6.35
C VAL A 99 -15.93 -0.75 5.26
N SER A 100 -16.71 -0.29 4.29
CA SER A 100 -17.15 -1.09 3.16
C SER A 100 -16.14 -1.01 2.00
N PRO A 101 -16.07 -2.05 1.14
CA PRO A 101 -15.23 -1.99 -0.05
C PRO A 101 -15.54 -0.79 -0.96
N ALA A 102 -16.80 -0.39 -1.10
CA ALA A 102 -17.17 0.82 -1.85
C ALA A 102 -16.52 2.09 -1.26
N GLN A 103 -16.59 2.28 0.06
CA GLN A 103 -15.93 3.40 0.74
C GLN A 103 -14.41 3.37 0.57
N LEU A 104 -13.78 2.18 0.50
CA LEU A 104 -12.34 2.06 0.26
C LEU A 104 -11.94 2.57 -1.14
N LEU A 105 -12.78 2.33 -2.15
CA LEU A 105 -12.54 2.80 -3.51
C LEU A 105 -12.63 4.33 -3.62
N ASP A 106 -13.44 4.95 -2.77
CA ASP A 106 -13.62 6.41 -2.73
C ASP A 106 -12.54 7.13 -1.91
N LYS A 107 -11.64 6.40 -1.22
CA LYS A 107 -10.59 7.01 -0.39
C LYS A 107 -9.56 7.77 -1.21
N SER A 108 -9.28 9.00 -0.81
CA SER A 108 -8.25 9.84 -1.40
C SER A 108 -6.83 9.35 -1.08
N THR A 109 -5.85 9.90 -1.79
CA THR A 109 -4.41 9.65 -1.55
C THR A 109 -3.99 10.07 -0.14
N GLU A 110 -4.58 11.15 0.37
CA GLU A 110 -4.33 11.73 1.69
C GLU A 110 -4.91 10.83 2.78
N GLU A 111 -6.13 10.32 2.61
CA GLU A 111 -6.76 9.38 3.56
C GLU A 111 -6.01 8.02 3.65
N LYS A 112 -5.23 7.69 2.61
CA LYS A 112 -4.34 6.51 2.61
C LYS A 112 -3.00 6.76 3.31
N THR A 113 -2.74 7.97 3.80
CA THR A 113 -1.45 8.37 4.39
C THR A 113 -1.64 8.93 5.81
N ASP A 114 -0.88 8.42 6.78
CA ASP A 114 -0.93 8.86 8.19
C ASP A 114 0.45 8.81 8.85
N GLY A 115 0.95 9.95 9.34
CA GLY A 115 2.19 10.04 10.11
C GLY A 115 3.39 9.37 9.42
N GLY A 116 3.61 9.66 8.14
CA GLY A 116 4.69 9.05 7.34
C GLY A 116 4.46 7.59 6.95
N ARG A 117 3.29 7.02 7.22
CA ARG A 117 2.91 5.67 6.79
C ARG A 117 1.90 5.80 5.65
N ARG A 118 1.90 4.85 4.72
CA ARG A 118 0.87 4.76 3.67
C ARG A 118 0.34 3.35 3.58
N LEU A 119 -0.98 3.26 3.47
CA LEU A 119 -1.70 2.04 3.18
C LEU A 119 -1.93 1.91 1.67
N ALA A 120 -1.55 0.76 1.11
CA ALA A 120 -1.81 0.39 -0.28
C ALA A 120 -2.63 -0.90 -0.30
N TYR A 121 -3.81 -0.82 -0.87
CA TYR A 121 -4.72 -1.92 -1.15
C TYR A 121 -5.25 -1.78 -2.57
N GLN A 122 -5.87 -2.84 -3.09
CA GLN A 122 -6.30 -2.90 -4.48
C GLN A 122 -7.14 -1.69 -4.89
N ILE A 123 -6.87 -1.17 -6.07
CA ILE A 123 -7.67 -0.14 -6.75
C ILE A 123 -7.87 -0.60 -8.20
N PRO A 124 -8.87 -0.07 -8.93
CA PRO A 124 -9.02 -0.34 -10.34
C PRO A 124 -7.75 0.01 -11.14
N GLU A 125 -7.29 -0.93 -11.97
CA GLU A 125 -6.15 -0.73 -12.87
C GLU A 125 -6.40 0.41 -13.87
N GLN A 126 -7.68 0.68 -14.18
CA GLN A 126 -8.14 1.83 -14.94
C GLN A 126 -9.29 2.50 -14.18
N ASP A 127 -9.39 3.82 -14.23
CA ASP A 127 -10.44 4.56 -13.53
C ASP A 127 -11.83 4.10 -14.00
N GLY A 128 -12.70 3.74 -13.05
CA GLY A 128 -14.01 3.15 -13.34
C GLY A 128 -14.00 1.67 -13.74
N GLY A 129 -12.82 1.02 -13.76
CA GLY A 129 -12.67 -0.40 -14.04
C GLY A 129 -12.96 -1.31 -12.84
N PRO A 130 -12.83 -2.63 -13.02
CA PRO A 130 -13.02 -3.60 -11.95
C PRO A 130 -11.91 -3.49 -10.90
N CYS A 131 -12.27 -3.74 -9.63
CA CYS A 131 -11.30 -3.80 -8.53
C CYS A 131 -11.14 -5.23 -8.04
N ALA A 132 -9.89 -5.64 -7.90
CA ALA A 132 -9.52 -6.93 -7.36
C ALA A 132 -9.76 -7.04 -5.84
N ARG A 133 -10.02 -8.26 -5.38
CA ARG A 133 -10.16 -8.58 -3.94
C ARG A 133 -8.81 -8.88 -3.27
N SER A 134 -7.93 -9.61 -3.96
CA SER A 134 -6.64 -10.07 -3.46
C SER A 134 -5.50 -9.70 -4.42
N PHE A 135 -4.26 -9.94 -3.98
CA PHE A 135 -3.10 -9.77 -4.83
C PHE A 135 -3.15 -10.56 -6.14
N GLU A 136 -3.54 -11.84 -6.12
CA GLU A 136 -3.56 -12.69 -7.31
C GLU A 136 -4.56 -12.18 -8.36
N ASP A 137 -5.76 -11.79 -7.92
CA ASP A 137 -6.78 -11.15 -8.74
C ASP A 137 -6.25 -9.83 -9.33
N ALA A 138 -5.59 -9.00 -8.51
CA ALA A 138 -5.01 -7.74 -8.97
C ALA A 138 -3.91 -7.96 -10.02
N PHE A 139 -3.09 -8.99 -9.85
CA PHE A 139 -2.07 -9.36 -10.82
C PHE A 139 -2.69 -9.81 -12.15
N ILE A 140 -3.78 -10.58 -12.11
CA ILE A 140 -4.51 -11.01 -13.31
C ILE A 140 -5.13 -9.81 -14.02
N LEU A 141 -5.83 -8.93 -13.29
CA LEU A 141 -6.44 -7.72 -13.87
C LEU A 141 -5.41 -6.74 -14.43
N ALA A 142 -4.20 -6.68 -13.85
CA ALA A 142 -3.11 -5.87 -14.37
C ALA A 142 -2.47 -6.47 -15.64
N ASN A 143 -2.66 -7.77 -15.89
CA ASN A 143 -1.98 -8.53 -16.93
C ASN A 143 -2.93 -9.47 -17.70
N PRO A 144 -4.08 -9.00 -18.22
CA PRO A 144 -5.05 -9.86 -18.89
C PRO A 144 -4.44 -10.64 -20.06
N GLU A 145 -3.42 -10.11 -20.74
CA GLU A 145 -2.69 -10.77 -21.82
C GLU A 145 -1.93 -12.04 -21.41
N LEU A 146 -1.66 -12.23 -20.11
CA LEU A 146 -0.98 -13.41 -19.60
C LEU A 146 -1.93 -14.55 -19.20
N PHE A 147 -3.24 -14.27 -19.17
CA PHE A 147 -4.24 -15.21 -18.70
C PHE A 147 -5.33 -15.38 -19.76
N ASP A 148 -5.55 -16.62 -20.19
CA ASP A 148 -6.65 -16.93 -21.10
C ASP A 148 -7.97 -17.01 -20.31
N LEU A 149 -8.55 -15.84 -20.03
CA LEU A 149 -9.77 -15.70 -19.23
C LEU A 149 -11.05 -15.95 -20.05
N GLY A 150 -10.98 -15.84 -21.38
CA GLY A 150 -12.15 -15.91 -22.26
C GLY A 150 -13.00 -14.63 -22.30
N GLU A 151 -14.19 -14.72 -22.90
CA GLU A 151 -15.14 -13.60 -23.01
C GLU A 151 -16.04 -13.51 -21.77
N GLY A 152 -16.18 -12.31 -21.20
CA GLY A 152 -17.05 -12.07 -20.06
C GLY A 152 -16.63 -10.90 -19.18
N ASP A 153 -17.29 -10.78 -18.02
CA ASP A 153 -16.93 -9.81 -16.99
C ASP A 153 -15.53 -10.15 -16.43
N GLN A 154 -14.55 -9.33 -16.78
CA GLN A 154 -13.15 -9.53 -16.41
C GLN A 154 -12.94 -9.62 -14.90
N ALA A 155 -13.74 -8.91 -14.10
CA ALA A 155 -13.68 -9.00 -12.64
C ALA A 155 -14.05 -10.40 -12.13
N THR A 156 -15.08 -10.99 -12.73
CA THR A 156 -15.54 -12.34 -12.36
C THR A 156 -14.51 -13.37 -12.79
N LEU A 157 -14.03 -13.28 -14.03
CA LEU A 157 -13.07 -14.23 -14.56
C LEU A 157 -11.74 -14.20 -13.80
N ALA A 158 -11.23 -13.01 -13.47
CA ALA A 158 -10.01 -12.86 -12.67
C ALA A 158 -10.18 -13.42 -11.26
N TYR A 159 -11.31 -13.15 -10.62
CA TYR A 159 -11.63 -13.67 -9.28
C TYR A 159 -11.72 -15.20 -9.25
N GLU A 160 -12.40 -15.80 -10.23
CA GLU A 160 -12.54 -17.26 -10.35
C GLU A 160 -11.21 -17.91 -10.66
N HIS A 161 -10.45 -17.37 -11.61
CA HIS A 161 -9.13 -17.87 -11.97
C HIS A 161 -8.16 -17.79 -10.79
N ALA A 162 -8.14 -16.67 -10.06
CA ALA A 162 -7.31 -16.50 -8.86
C ALA A 162 -7.63 -17.55 -7.78
N ALA A 163 -8.90 -17.94 -7.63
CA ALA A 163 -9.32 -18.93 -6.63
C ALA A 163 -8.78 -20.34 -6.91
N GLU A 164 -8.47 -20.67 -8.16
CA GLU A 164 -7.88 -21.95 -8.56
C GLU A 164 -6.35 -21.99 -8.36
N GLN A 165 -5.71 -20.83 -8.24
CA GLN A 165 -4.26 -20.71 -8.16
C GLN A 165 -3.74 -20.90 -6.72
N LYS A 166 -2.69 -21.72 -6.58
CA LYS A 166 -1.95 -21.80 -5.32
C LYS A 166 -0.99 -20.62 -5.23
N LYS A 167 -1.15 -19.77 -4.20
CA LYS A 167 -0.35 -18.55 -3.97
C LYS A 167 1.16 -18.72 -4.17
N SER A 168 1.74 -19.80 -3.63
CA SER A 168 3.17 -20.07 -3.75
C SER A 168 3.60 -20.44 -5.17
N SER A 169 2.81 -21.27 -5.86
CA SER A 169 3.08 -21.66 -7.26
C SER A 169 2.96 -20.46 -8.19
N PHE A 170 1.88 -19.69 -8.04
CA PHE A 170 1.64 -18.46 -8.78
C PHE A 170 2.83 -17.49 -8.67
N ALA A 171 3.29 -17.25 -7.44
CA ALA A 171 4.40 -16.35 -7.19
C ALA A 171 5.73 -16.85 -7.78
N LEU A 172 6.02 -18.15 -7.68
CA LEU A 172 7.25 -18.73 -8.25
C LEU A 172 7.26 -18.68 -9.77
N GLU A 173 6.12 -18.97 -10.40
CA GLU A 173 5.97 -18.92 -11.86
C GLU A 173 6.24 -17.51 -12.39
N HIS A 174 5.63 -16.49 -11.79
CA HIS A 174 5.80 -15.11 -12.22
C HIS A 174 7.10 -14.44 -11.72
N ALA A 175 7.77 -15.01 -10.71
CA ALA A 175 9.06 -14.51 -10.24
C ALA A 175 10.24 -15.05 -11.06
N ILE A 176 10.10 -16.25 -11.65
CA ILE A 176 11.22 -16.98 -12.27
C ILE A 176 10.98 -17.26 -13.76
N VAL A 177 9.79 -17.74 -14.13
CA VAL A 177 9.52 -18.27 -15.48
C VAL A 177 9.00 -17.16 -16.39
N ASN A 178 7.93 -16.48 -15.98
CA ASN A 178 7.34 -15.39 -16.74
C ASN A 178 7.52 -14.08 -15.96
N THR A 179 8.53 -13.29 -16.35
CA THR A 179 8.86 -12.03 -15.67
C THR A 179 8.38 -10.79 -16.44
N GLU A 180 7.78 -10.98 -17.61
CA GLU A 180 7.26 -9.91 -18.47
C GLU A 180 5.80 -9.64 -18.14
N TRP A 181 5.59 -8.99 -17.00
CA TRP A 181 4.30 -8.52 -16.50
C TRP A 181 4.39 -7.08 -15.99
N ARG A 182 3.23 -6.46 -15.85
CA ARG A 182 2.95 -5.14 -15.29
C ARG A 182 2.66 -5.23 -13.79
N THR A 183 3.27 -4.34 -13.02
CA THR A 183 3.02 -4.22 -11.58
C THR A 183 1.58 -3.72 -11.36
N PRO A 184 0.78 -4.37 -10.48
CA PRO A 184 -0.54 -3.87 -10.13
C PRO A 184 -0.51 -2.41 -9.68
N ARG A 185 -1.46 -1.59 -10.17
CA ARG A 185 -1.46 -0.13 -10.03
C ARG A 185 -1.28 0.32 -8.58
N TYR A 186 -2.00 -0.28 -7.64
CA TYR A 186 -1.93 0.09 -6.23
C TYR A 186 -0.54 -0.12 -5.61
N ILE A 187 0.18 -1.17 -6.02
CA ILE A 187 1.55 -1.42 -5.58
C ILE A 187 2.48 -0.41 -6.24
N GLY A 188 2.33 -0.16 -7.55
CA GLY A 188 3.11 0.85 -8.26
C GLY A 188 3.01 2.23 -7.60
N GLU A 189 1.79 2.70 -7.32
CA GLU A 189 1.54 3.97 -6.61
C GLU A 189 2.18 3.97 -5.21
N GLY A 190 2.04 2.89 -4.45
CA GLY A 190 2.65 2.75 -3.13
C GLY A 190 4.18 2.81 -3.18
N LEU A 191 4.80 2.10 -4.13
CA LEU A 191 6.26 2.07 -4.31
C LEU A 191 6.80 3.44 -4.76
N ARG A 192 6.06 4.20 -5.58
CA ARG A 192 6.45 5.57 -5.94
C ARG A 192 6.33 6.54 -4.78
N TRP A 193 5.25 6.48 -4.02
CA TRP A 193 5.13 7.25 -2.79
C TRP A 193 6.27 6.96 -1.80
N LEU A 194 6.70 5.69 -1.70
CA LEU A 194 7.81 5.34 -0.82
C LEU A 194 9.14 5.86 -1.35
N ALA A 195 9.37 5.77 -2.66
CA ALA A 195 10.61 6.20 -3.31
C ALA A 195 10.85 7.71 -3.20
N GLN A 196 9.78 8.51 -3.28
CA GLN A 196 9.83 9.96 -3.05
C GLN A 196 10.35 10.34 -1.66
N GLY A 197 10.36 9.38 -0.72
CA GLY A 197 10.91 9.56 0.62
C GLY A 197 10.06 10.47 1.50
N ASN A 198 10.63 10.87 2.64
CA ASN A 198 10.10 11.97 3.43
C ASN A 198 10.89 13.22 3.01
N PRO A 199 10.34 14.13 2.18
CA PRO A 199 10.99 15.42 2.04
C PRO A 199 11.11 16.00 3.46
N ALA A 200 12.32 16.35 3.88
CA ALA A 200 12.49 17.09 5.12
C ALA A 200 11.51 18.28 5.08
N PRO A 201 10.88 18.67 6.21
CA PRO A 201 10.16 19.92 6.26
C PRO A 201 11.10 20.98 5.72
N THR A 202 10.74 21.62 4.59
CA THR A 202 11.45 22.80 4.14
C THR A 202 11.07 23.91 5.10
N LEU A 203 11.69 23.91 6.28
CA LEU A 203 11.83 25.13 7.05
C LEU A 203 12.68 26.03 6.15
N GLY A 204 12.04 27.05 5.57
CA GLY A 204 12.76 28.07 4.83
C GLY A 204 13.89 28.61 5.71
N PRO A 205 15.06 28.95 5.13
CA PRO A 205 16.20 29.47 5.90
C PRO A 205 15.80 30.63 6.84
N ASP A 206 14.77 31.40 6.46
CA ASP A 206 14.24 32.52 7.22
C ASP A 206 13.54 32.12 8.53
N ALA A 207 12.89 30.96 8.58
CA ALA A 207 12.17 30.50 9.78
C ALA A 207 13.14 30.06 10.89
N ILE A 208 14.20 29.32 10.51
CA ILE A 208 15.26 28.90 11.43
C ILE A 208 16.07 30.11 11.90
N ALA A 209 16.36 31.05 11.00
CA ALA A 209 17.06 32.28 11.35
C ALA A 209 16.22 33.15 12.32
N ALA A 210 14.92 33.27 12.10
CA ALA A 210 14.04 34.04 12.98
C ALA A 210 13.92 33.39 14.38
N GLU A 211 13.81 32.06 14.44
CA GLU A 211 13.68 31.32 15.69
C GLU A 211 14.97 31.35 16.52
N LEU A 212 16.14 31.15 15.89
CA LEU A 212 17.43 31.33 16.57
C LEU A 212 17.67 32.76 17.04
N VAL A 213 17.26 33.76 16.25
CA VAL A 213 17.41 35.17 16.66
C VAL A 213 16.50 35.50 17.84
N ALA A 214 15.27 34.98 17.86
CA ALA A 214 14.34 35.16 18.98
C ALA A 214 14.86 34.52 20.28
N GLU A 215 15.37 33.27 20.22
CA GLU A 215 15.94 32.60 21.38
C GLU A 215 17.19 33.32 21.94
N VAL A 216 18.02 33.88 21.05
CA VAL A 216 19.22 34.63 21.47
C VAL A 216 18.86 35.97 22.11
N ILE A 217 17.79 36.63 21.65
CA ILE A 217 17.31 37.89 22.25
C ILE A 217 16.72 37.63 23.64
N ASP A 218 15.89 36.61 23.80
CA ASP A 218 15.30 36.26 25.11
C ASP A 218 16.37 35.85 26.14
N ALA A 219 17.43 35.15 25.71
CA ALA A 219 18.55 34.80 26.58
C ALA A 219 19.40 36.01 26.98
N ALA A 220 19.48 37.05 26.14
CA ALA A 220 20.23 38.28 26.42
C ALA A 220 19.46 39.22 27.37
N ASP A 221 18.14 39.33 27.22
CA ASP A 221 17.30 40.17 28.07
C ASP A 221 17.10 39.57 29.48
N GLY A 222 17.09 38.23 29.61
CA GLY A 222 17.03 37.55 30.91
C GLY A 222 18.29 37.70 31.78
N ALA A 223 19.44 38.06 31.19
CA ALA A 223 20.71 38.18 31.89
C ALA A 223 20.98 39.59 32.48
N GLN A 224 20.13 40.58 32.21
CA GLN A 224 20.33 41.97 32.66
C GLN A 224 19.57 42.37 33.94
N VAL A 225 18.83 41.47 34.59
CA VAL A 225 17.93 41.84 35.71
C VAL A 225 18.48 41.48 37.11
N ASP A 226 19.59 40.76 37.22
CA ASP A 226 20.20 40.43 38.51
C ASP A 226 21.49 41.26 38.75
N GLY A 227 21.33 42.52 39.16
CA GLY A 227 22.40 43.44 39.55
C GLY A 227 22.01 44.39 40.66
#